data_AF-A0A8S1DZQ4-F1
#
_entry.id   AF-A0A8S1DZQ4-F1
#
_cell.length_a   1.000
_cell.length_b   1.000
_cell.length_c   1.000
_cell.angle_alpha   90.00
_cell.angle_beta   90.00
_cell.angle_gamma   90.00
#
_symmetry.space_group_name_H-M   'P 1'
#
loop_
_entity.id
_entity.type
_entity.pdbx_description
1 polymer ?
#
loop_
_entity_poly.entity_id
_entity_poly.type
_entity_poly.pdbx_seq_one_letter_code
_entity_poly.pdbx_strand_id
1 'polypeptide(L)'
;MAQFEVATSQLECSQHSTCEECASQIDNDYNCRWCFTSQSCVPSKYMCHPWKTVLDRINCPRDIPNTYNDSFNRNIIAYYIQAANRVPIYSPYEAVIEEALSCLRKTGEKTEILSRVEVPMSIDGNKISYLVAVNRDFGHIVVAVTATNHFTQLMAQTATVFLAMMDEIALGGKVMTYYAQGYQSVINNNFNEKLANAIEKFPDFEILLTGHSLGGAMATILSLHVARSFPNKHVKLCTWSAPRIGDVEFAKLHMENVHESYRVVRDGDFVPDSPMRVSQN
;
A
#
# COMPACT_ATOMS: atom_id res chain seq x y z
N MET A 1 -12.80 -20.96 -39.82
CA MET A 1 -13.15 -21.02 -38.39
C MET A 1 -12.44 -19.93 -37.61
N ALA A 2 -11.11 -19.88 -37.55
CA ALA A 2 -10.36 -18.84 -36.83
C ALA A 2 -10.68 -17.36 -37.19
N GLN A 3 -10.87 -17.02 -38.47
CA GLN A 3 -11.25 -15.65 -38.86
C GLN A 3 -12.68 -15.26 -38.44
N PHE A 4 -13.57 -16.25 -38.28
CA PHE A 4 -14.95 -16.00 -37.86
C PHE A 4 -15.00 -15.74 -36.35
N GLU A 5 -14.30 -16.55 -35.54
CA GLU A 5 -14.17 -16.37 -34.08
C GLU A 5 -13.51 -15.02 -33.70
N VAL A 6 -12.51 -14.57 -34.46
CA VAL A 6 -11.87 -13.25 -34.24
C VAL A 6 -12.83 -12.10 -34.57
N ALA A 7 -13.68 -12.24 -35.58
CA ALA A 7 -14.65 -11.20 -35.93
C ALA A 7 -15.80 -11.11 -34.90
N THR A 8 -16.26 -12.25 -34.36
CA THR A 8 -17.31 -12.27 -33.32
C THR A 8 -16.81 -11.67 -32.00
N SER A 9 -15.62 -12.09 -31.54
CA SER A 9 -15.00 -11.55 -30.32
C SER A 9 -14.66 -10.06 -30.43
N GLN A 10 -14.28 -9.59 -31.62
CA GLN A 10 -14.09 -8.16 -31.86
C GLN A 10 -15.41 -7.38 -31.77
N LEU A 11 -16.50 -7.93 -32.29
CA LEU A 11 -17.82 -7.30 -32.21
C LEU A 11 -18.31 -7.22 -30.76
N GLU A 12 -18.11 -8.27 -29.96
CA GLU A 12 -18.53 -8.33 -28.56
C GLU A 12 -17.72 -7.40 -27.66
N CYS A 13 -16.38 -7.45 -27.71
CA CYS A 13 -15.57 -6.55 -26.89
C CYS A 13 -15.79 -5.07 -27.26
N SER A 14 -16.03 -4.76 -28.53
CA SER A 14 -16.24 -3.37 -28.98
C SER A 14 -17.49 -2.69 -28.42
N GLN A 15 -18.41 -3.44 -27.81
CA GLN A 15 -19.62 -2.90 -27.18
C GLN A 15 -19.33 -2.22 -25.84
N HIS A 16 -18.20 -2.52 -25.21
CA HIS A 16 -17.83 -1.94 -23.92
C HIS A 16 -17.12 -0.60 -24.08
N SER A 17 -17.69 0.42 -23.46
CA SER A 17 -17.24 1.81 -23.59
C SER A 17 -16.41 2.30 -22.40
N THR A 18 -16.43 1.54 -21.30
CA THR A 18 -15.67 1.84 -20.08
C THR A 18 -14.71 0.72 -19.73
N CYS A 19 -13.69 1.05 -18.93
CA CYS A 19 -12.72 0.07 -18.46
C CYS A 19 -13.40 -1.01 -17.61
N GLU A 20 -14.33 -0.60 -16.74
CA GLU A 20 -15.01 -1.47 -15.79
C GLU A 20 -15.88 -2.52 -16.50
N GLU A 21 -16.61 -2.10 -17.54
CA GLU A 21 -17.41 -3.00 -18.37
C GLU A 21 -16.53 -3.98 -19.12
N CYS A 22 -15.43 -3.49 -19.71
CA CYS A 22 -14.52 -4.28 -20.55
C CYS A 22 -13.70 -5.29 -19.75
N ALA A 23 -13.06 -4.86 -18.65
CA ALA A 23 -12.17 -5.66 -17.83
C ALA A 23 -12.90 -6.64 -16.89
N SER A 24 -14.24 -6.73 -16.99
CA SER A 24 -15.06 -7.72 -16.27
C SER A 24 -15.52 -8.87 -17.18
N GLN A 25 -15.28 -8.79 -18.49
CA GLN A 25 -15.67 -9.84 -19.43
C GLN A 25 -14.54 -10.87 -19.59
N ILE A 26 -14.57 -11.87 -18.72
CA ILE A 26 -13.80 -13.11 -18.88
C ILE A 26 -14.85 -14.20 -19.08
N ASP A 27 -15.30 -14.40 -20.32
CA ASP A 27 -16.08 -15.58 -20.68
C ASP A 27 -15.13 -16.68 -21.18
N ASN A 28 -15.57 -17.94 -21.18
CA ASN A 28 -14.76 -19.08 -21.62
C ASN A 28 -14.32 -18.97 -23.10
N ASP A 29 -14.99 -18.13 -23.89
CA ASP A 29 -14.80 -18.00 -25.33
C ASP A 29 -14.05 -16.71 -25.78
N TYR A 30 -13.99 -15.67 -24.95
CA TYR A 30 -13.30 -14.40 -25.28
C TYR A 30 -12.81 -13.64 -24.04
N ASN A 31 -11.62 -13.03 -24.16
CA ASN A 31 -10.96 -12.27 -23.09
C ASN A 31 -10.80 -10.81 -23.53
N CYS A 32 -11.75 -9.96 -23.14
CA CYS A 32 -11.72 -8.55 -23.47
C CYS A 32 -10.71 -7.79 -22.61
N ARG A 33 -10.03 -6.81 -23.20
CA ARG A 33 -8.95 -6.06 -22.56
C ARG A 33 -9.15 -4.58 -22.82
N TRP A 34 -9.12 -3.76 -21.78
CA TRP A 34 -9.19 -2.30 -21.95
C TRP A 34 -7.82 -1.75 -22.33
N CYS A 35 -7.73 -0.99 -23.42
CA CYS A 35 -6.49 -0.37 -23.87
C CYS A 35 -6.44 1.12 -23.55
N PHE A 36 -5.47 1.56 -22.76
CA PHE A 36 -5.34 2.98 -22.40
C PHE A 36 -4.93 3.88 -23.56
N THR A 37 -4.15 3.36 -24.51
CA THR A 37 -3.67 4.17 -25.64
C THR A 37 -4.80 4.54 -26.59
N SER A 38 -5.71 3.59 -26.87
CA SER A 38 -6.85 3.81 -27.76
C SER A 38 -8.13 4.17 -27.02
N GLN A 39 -8.15 4.08 -25.67
CA GLN A 39 -9.34 4.23 -24.83
C GLN A 39 -10.50 3.36 -25.31
N SER A 40 -10.19 2.11 -25.66
CA SER A 40 -11.16 1.18 -26.24
C SER A 40 -10.96 -0.24 -25.72
N CYS A 41 -12.04 -1.01 -25.73
CA CYS A 41 -12.00 -2.43 -25.41
C CYS A 41 -11.59 -3.26 -26.62
N VAL A 42 -10.62 -4.15 -26.47
CA VAL A 42 -10.05 -4.96 -27.56
C VAL A 42 -10.01 -6.45 -27.19
N PRO A 43 -10.23 -7.37 -28.16
CA PRO A 43 -10.27 -8.81 -27.90
C PRO A 43 -8.88 -9.48 -27.86
N SER A 44 -7.81 -8.76 -28.23
CA SER A 44 -6.49 -9.35 -28.45
C SER A 44 -5.37 -8.54 -27.80
N LYS A 45 -4.43 -9.26 -27.17
CA LYS A 45 -3.21 -8.69 -26.58
C LYS A 45 -2.28 -8.02 -27.60
N TYR A 46 -2.45 -8.29 -28.90
CA TYR A 46 -1.62 -7.68 -29.94
C TYR A 46 -2.16 -6.32 -30.42
N MET A 47 -3.39 -5.97 -30.05
CA MET A 47 -4.03 -4.70 -30.44
C MET A 47 -3.73 -3.55 -29.49
N CYS A 48 -3.04 -3.83 -28.38
CA CYS A 48 -2.62 -2.83 -27.41
C CYS A 48 -1.28 -3.22 -26.82
N HIS A 49 -0.48 -2.22 -26.43
CA HIS A 49 0.77 -2.49 -25.76
C HIS A 49 0.53 -3.25 -24.43
N PRO A 50 1.23 -4.36 -24.14
CA PRO A 50 0.92 -5.22 -22.98
C PRO A 50 0.92 -4.50 -21.63
N TRP A 51 1.73 -3.45 -21.50
CA TRP A 51 1.83 -2.62 -20.29
C TRP A 51 0.76 -1.52 -20.20
N LYS A 52 -0.06 -1.36 -21.24
CA LYS A 52 -1.16 -0.40 -21.34
C LYS A 52 -2.53 -1.08 -21.41
N THR A 53 -2.59 -2.39 -21.15
CA THR A 53 -3.83 -3.16 -21.08
C THR A 53 -4.29 -3.39 -19.65
N VAL A 54 -5.60 -3.40 -19.44
CA VAL A 54 -6.27 -3.79 -18.20
C VAL A 54 -7.17 -4.99 -18.46
N LEU A 55 -7.07 -6.00 -17.59
CA LEU A 55 -7.80 -7.27 -17.68
C LEU A 55 -8.72 -7.51 -16.51
N ASP A 56 -8.45 -6.85 -15.39
CA ASP A 56 -9.23 -7.00 -14.18
C ASP A 56 -9.74 -5.61 -13.83
N ARG A 57 -11.05 -5.52 -13.59
CA ARG A 57 -11.75 -4.31 -13.15
C ARG A 57 -11.03 -3.58 -12.02
N ILE A 58 -10.36 -4.30 -11.10
CA ILE A 58 -9.61 -3.69 -9.99
C ILE A 58 -8.48 -2.76 -10.43
N ASN A 59 -7.99 -2.93 -11.66
CA ASN A 59 -6.90 -2.17 -12.24
C ASN A 59 -7.38 -1.02 -13.13
N CYS A 60 -8.69 -0.81 -13.25
CA CYS A 60 -9.24 0.35 -13.94
C CYS A 60 -8.89 1.65 -13.19
N PRO A 61 -8.65 2.76 -13.91
CA PRO A 61 -8.40 4.05 -13.29
C PRO A 61 -9.62 4.44 -12.46
N ARG A 62 -9.36 5.03 -11.30
CA ARG A 62 -10.39 5.60 -10.45
C ARG A 62 -10.18 7.10 -10.39
N ASP A 63 -11.27 7.85 -10.37
CA ASP A 63 -11.21 9.26 -10.06
C ASP A 63 -10.60 9.46 -8.67
N ILE A 64 -9.80 10.52 -8.53
CA ILE A 64 -9.22 10.88 -7.25
C ILE A 64 -10.37 11.35 -6.34
N PRO A 65 -10.62 10.69 -5.19
CA PRO A 65 -11.68 11.11 -4.28
C PRO A 65 -11.49 12.57 -3.82
N ASN A 66 -12.59 13.29 -3.61
CA ASN A 66 -12.58 14.66 -3.08
C ASN A 66 -12.00 14.77 -1.66
N THR A 67 -11.84 13.64 -0.96
CA THR A 67 -11.21 13.51 0.36
C THR A 67 -9.67 13.55 0.29
N TYR A 68 -9.08 13.49 -0.90
CA TYR A 68 -7.65 13.66 -1.09
C TYR A 68 -7.22 15.13 -1.01
N ASN A 69 -6.16 15.41 -0.26
CA ASN A 69 -5.56 16.74 -0.14
C ASN A 69 -4.05 16.67 -0.33
N ASP A 70 -3.55 17.17 -1.47
CA ASP A 70 -2.11 17.18 -1.82
C ASP A 70 -1.28 18.04 -0.85
N SER A 71 -1.82 19.17 -0.37
CA SER A 71 -1.13 20.01 0.61
C SER A 71 -0.96 19.29 1.94
N PHE A 72 -2.00 18.60 2.43
CA PHE A 72 -1.90 17.75 3.61
C PHE A 72 -0.89 16.62 3.40
N ASN A 73 -0.87 16.04 2.20
CA ASN A 73 0.09 15.00 1.84
C ASN A 73 1.54 15.50 1.94
N ARG A 74 1.86 16.61 1.25
CA ARG A 74 3.21 17.16 1.19
C ARG A 74 3.67 17.77 2.50
N ASN A 75 2.76 18.38 3.26
CA ASN A 75 3.11 19.16 4.43
C ASN A 75 2.84 18.45 5.75
N ILE A 76 2.09 17.35 5.78
CA ILE A 76 1.80 16.61 7.02
C ILE A 76 2.31 15.16 6.91
N ILE A 77 1.87 14.41 5.89
CA ILE A 77 2.29 13.02 5.72
C ILE A 77 3.82 12.90 5.54
N ALA A 78 4.42 13.80 4.77
CA ALA A 78 5.87 13.85 4.58
C ALA A 78 6.66 13.93 5.90
N TYR A 79 6.19 14.71 6.87
CA TYR A 79 6.87 14.83 8.17
C TYR A 79 6.69 13.59 9.04
N TYR A 80 5.55 12.89 8.96
CA TYR A 80 5.40 11.59 9.62
C TYR A 80 6.34 10.55 9.03
N ILE A 81 6.44 10.48 7.70
CA ILE A 81 7.41 9.63 7.01
C ILE A 81 8.83 9.99 7.45
N GLN A 82 9.18 11.28 7.47
CA GLN A 82 10.50 11.72 7.89
C GLN A 82 10.78 11.39 9.37
N ALA A 83 9.81 11.60 10.26
CA ALA A 83 9.93 11.30 11.70
C ALA A 83 10.12 9.80 11.95
N ALA A 84 9.45 8.95 11.17
CA ALA A 84 9.67 7.52 11.23
C ALA A 84 11.12 7.20 10.82
N ASN A 85 11.59 7.71 9.67
CA ASN A 85 12.86 7.33 9.06
C ASN A 85 14.11 8.00 9.67
N ARG A 86 13.95 9.12 10.38
CA ARG A 86 15.07 9.85 10.98
C ARG A 86 15.48 9.21 12.31
N VAL A 87 16.41 8.26 12.23
CA VAL A 87 16.96 7.54 13.38
C VAL A 87 18.49 7.57 13.33
N PRO A 88 19.18 8.09 14.35
CA PRO A 88 20.63 7.93 14.45
C PRO A 88 20.97 6.47 14.71
N ILE A 89 21.96 5.95 13.99
CA ILE A 89 22.40 4.54 14.06
C ILE A 89 22.89 4.17 15.49
N TYR A 90 23.30 5.16 16.30
CA TYR A 90 23.73 4.98 17.69
C TYR A 90 23.18 6.09 18.59
N SER A 91 21.93 5.98 19.01
CA SER A 91 21.36 6.94 19.96
C SER A 91 20.46 6.27 21.00
N PRO A 92 20.44 6.78 22.25
CA PRO A 92 19.48 6.33 23.25
C PRO A 92 18.05 6.58 22.77
N TYR A 93 17.10 5.80 23.29
CA TYR A 93 15.70 5.86 22.89
C TYR A 93 15.13 7.29 22.95
N GLU A 94 15.48 8.04 23.99
CA GLU A 94 15.05 9.43 24.20
C GLU A 94 15.51 10.35 23.06
N ALA A 95 16.75 10.21 22.59
CA ALA A 95 17.27 11.02 21.49
C ALA A 95 16.57 10.69 20.15
N VAL A 96 16.23 9.41 19.93
CA VAL A 96 15.42 9.01 18.75
C VAL A 96 14.04 9.67 18.77
N ILE A 97 13.40 9.73 19.95
CA ILE A 97 12.11 10.38 20.11
C ILE A 97 12.21 11.89 19.90
N GLU A 98 13.25 12.53 20.44
CA GLU A 98 13.48 13.97 20.23
C GLU A 98 13.70 14.33 18.76
N GLU A 99 14.45 13.52 18.02
CA GLU A 99 14.64 13.73 16.58
C GLU A 99 13.34 13.54 15.77
N ALA A 100 12.57 12.50 16.10
CA ALA A 100 11.25 12.31 15.49
C ALA A 100 10.33 13.51 15.79
N LEU A 101 10.29 13.97 17.05
CA LEU A 101 9.53 15.16 17.45
C LEU A 101 10.00 16.43 16.72
N SER A 102 11.30 16.56 16.43
CA SER A 102 11.82 17.71 15.67
C SER A 102 11.19 17.81 14.28
N CYS A 103 10.86 16.67 13.66
CA CYS A 103 10.13 16.63 12.39
C CYS A 103 8.64 16.92 12.59
N LEU A 104 8.04 16.34 13.63
CA LEU A 104 6.60 16.46 13.90
C LEU A 104 6.17 17.82 14.42
N ARG A 105 7.06 18.63 15.01
CA ARG A 105 6.76 20.03 15.35
C ARG A 105 6.35 20.87 14.15
N LYS A 106 6.64 20.40 12.92
CA LYS A 106 6.22 21.05 11.68
C LYS A 106 4.82 20.66 11.21
N THR A 107 4.19 19.65 11.81
CA THR A 107 2.82 19.23 11.47
C THR A 107 1.75 19.93 12.30
N GLY A 108 2.14 20.66 13.36
CA GLY A 108 1.25 21.35 14.28
C GLY A 108 1.81 21.36 15.71
N GLU A 109 1.23 22.19 16.57
CA GLU A 109 1.67 22.33 17.97
C GLU A 109 1.19 21.18 18.87
N LYS A 110 0.23 20.37 18.40
CA LYS A 110 -0.40 19.30 19.21
C LYS A 110 -0.12 17.88 18.71
N THR A 111 1.10 17.64 18.23
CA THR A 111 1.57 16.28 17.91
C THR A 111 2.37 15.70 19.08
N GLU A 112 1.99 14.49 19.50
CA GLU A 112 2.64 13.75 20.59
C GLU A 112 3.01 12.35 20.09
N ILE A 113 4.20 11.87 20.45
CA ILE A 113 4.60 10.48 20.18
C ILE A 113 4.19 9.63 21.38
N LEU A 114 3.35 8.63 21.14
CA LEU A 114 2.89 7.71 22.18
C LEU A 114 3.86 6.53 22.36
N SER A 115 4.39 6.01 21.25
CA SER A 115 5.39 4.95 21.30
C SER A 115 6.17 4.84 19.99
N ARG A 116 7.40 4.34 20.10
CA ARG A 116 8.18 3.84 18.98
C ARG A 116 8.59 2.41 19.28
N VAL A 117 8.46 1.53 18.30
CA VAL A 117 8.79 0.12 18.44
C VAL A 117 9.70 -0.29 17.32
N GLU A 118 10.76 -1.01 17.68
CA GLU A 118 11.69 -1.62 16.75
C GLU A 118 11.53 -3.13 16.84
N VAL A 119 11.31 -3.76 15.69
CA VAL A 119 10.99 -5.17 15.57
C VAL A 119 12.01 -5.81 14.64
N PRO A 120 12.77 -6.83 15.09
CA PRO A 120 13.60 -7.62 14.22
C PRO A 120 12.73 -8.50 13.32
N MET A 121 12.97 -8.46 12.01
CA MET A 121 12.32 -9.33 11.04
C MET A 121 12.92 -10.74 11.12
N SER A 122 12.04 -11.74 11.06
CA SER A 122 12.44 -13.15 11.15
C SER A 122 13.31 -13.63 9.98
N ILE A 123 13.25 -12.95 8.83
CA ILE A 123 13.84 -13.43 7.57
C ILE A 123 15.33 -13.12 7.41
N ASP A 124 15.75 -11.93 7.83
CA ASP A 124 17.09 -11.40 7.59
C ASP A 124 17.70 -10.72 8.84
N GLY A 125 16.94 -10.66 9.95
CA GLY A 125 17.34 -9.94 11.16
C GLY A 125 17.33 -8.42 11.02
N ASN A 126 16.96 -7.87 9.85
CA ASN A 126 16.80 -6.44 9.67
C ASN A 126 15.65 -5.94 10.54
N LYS A 127 15.74 -4.68 10.94
CA LYS A 127 14.78 -4.08 11.85
C LYS A 127 13.77 -3.28 11.07
N ILE A 128 12.50 -3.58 11.27
CA ILE A 128 11.40 -2.71 10.91
C ILE A 128 10.98 -1.95 12.17
N SER A 129 10.74 -0.65 12.05
CA SER A 129 10.22 0.12 13.17
C SER A 129 8.94 0.87 12.77
N TYR A 130 8.10 1.09 13.76
CA TYR A 130 6.90 1.90 13.60
C TYR A 130 6.77 2.88 14.75
N LEU A 131 6.20 4.04 14.41
CA LEU A 131 5.92 5.13 15.31
C LEU A 131 4.41 5.27 15.46
N VAL A 132 3.93 5.24 16.69
CA VAL A 132 2.55 5.62 17.03
C VAL A 132 2.57 7.03 17.58
N ALA A 133 1.95 7.95 16.87
CA ALA A 133 1.79 9.34 17.28
C ALA A 133 0.30 9.72 17.30
N VAL A 134 -0.02 10.80 18.00
CA VAL A 134 -1.35 11.41 17.97
C VAL A 134 -1.21 12.85 17.50
N ASN A 135 -2.11 13.29 16.64
CA ASN A 135 -2.23 14.68 16.22
C ASN A 135 -3.63 15.17 16.53
N ARG A 136 -3.73 16.11 17.48
CA ARG A 136 -5.02 16.64 17.95
C ARG A 136 -5.56 17.75 17.07
N ASP A 137 -4.74 18.33 16.19
CA ASP A 137 -5.18 19.37 15.26
C ASP A 137 -5.99 18.76 14.10
N PHE A 138 -5.66 17.53 13.70
CA PHE A 138 -6.38 16.80 12.65
C PHE A 138 -7.23 15.61 13.15
N GLY A 139 -7.19 15.30 14.45
CA GLY A 139 -7.94 14.18 15.01
C GLY A 139 -7.44 12.81 14.52
N HIS A 140 -6.13 12.64 14.38
CA HIS A 140 -5.53 11.38 13.88
C HIS A 140 -4.68 10.67 14.94
N ILE A 141 -4.87 9.36 15.06
CA ILE A 141 -3.87 8.42 15.58
C ILE A 141 -3.04 7.96 14.39
N VAL A 142 -1.76 8.30 14.37
CA VAL A 142 -0.87 8.06 13.24
C VAL A 142 0.04 6.87 13.52
N VAL A 143 0.07 5.92 12.60
CA VAL A 143 1.05 4.83 12.56
C VAL A 143 1.97 5.07 11.37
N ALA A 144 3.19 5.55 11.63
CA ALA A 144 4.19 5.79 10.60
C ALA A 144 5.25 4.69 10.62
N VAL A 145 5.40 3.96 9.52
CA VAL A 145 6.31 2.82 9.40
C VAL A 145 7.59 3.22 8.68
N THR A 146 8.73 2.79 9.20
CA THR A 146 10.04 3.11 8.62
C THR A 146 10.34 2.33 7.36
N ALA A 147 11.02 2.99 6.43
CA ALA A 147 11.81 2.33 5.41
C ALA A 147 13.14 1.88 6.02
N THR A 148 13.65 0.74 5.57
CA THR A 148 15.02 0.34 5.91
C THR A 148 16.00 1.17 5.10
N ASN A 149 16.99 1.80 5.74
CA ASN A 149 18.01 2.63 5.07
C ASN A 149 18.88 1.85 4.05
N HIS A 150 18.80 0.52 4.07
CA HIS A 150 19.45 -0.39 3.13
C HIS A 150 18.54 -0.87 2.00
N PHE A 151 17.32 -0.33 1.84
CA PHE A 151 16.33 -0.85 0.89
C PHE A 151 16.85 -0.97 -0.55
N THR A 152 17.71 -0.06 -1.00
CA THR A 152 18.33 -0.12 -2.34
C THR A 152 19.32 -1.28 -2.47
N GLN A 153 20.11 -1.58 -1.44
CA GLN A 153 20.96 -2.78 -1.38
C GLN A 153 20.12 -4.07 -1.19
N LEU A 154 19.05 -4.00 -0.40
CA LEU A 154 18.13 -5.11 -0.10
C LEU A 154 17.40 -5.60 -1.37
N MET A 155 16.91 -4.68 -2.19
CA MET A 155 16.32 -4.96 -3.52
C MET A 155 17.35 -5.53 -4.50
N ALA A 156 18.64 -5.21 -4.35
CA ALA A 156 19.69 -5.60 -5.29
C ALA A 156 20.35 -6.95 -4.95
N GLN A 157 20.42 -7.37 -3.69
CA GLN A 157 21.31 -8.49 -3.30
C GLN A 157 20.67 -9.62 -2.48
N THR A 158 19.46 -9.50 -1.91
CA THR A 158 18.94 -10.57 -1.02
C THR A 158 17.41 -10.73 -1.02
N ALA A 159 16.63 -9.68 -1.26
CA ALA A 159 15.17 -9.76 -1.20
C ALA A 159 14.52 -10.35 -2.46
N THR A 160 15.23 -10.46 -3.59
CA THR A 160 14.62 -10.88 -4.88
C THR A 160 13.92 -12.24 -4.81
N VAL A 161 14.48 -13.21 -4.09
CA VAL A 161 13.86 -14.55 -3.95
C VAL A 161 12.60 -14.48 -3.08
N PHE A 162 12.66 -13.79 -1.94
CA PHE A 162 11.53 -13.67 -1.02
C PHE A 162 10.46 -12.67 -1.46
N LEU A 163 10.80 -11.74 -2.34
CA LEU A 163 9.86 -10.89 -3.07
C LEU A 163 9.24 -11.65 -4.26
N ALA A 164 9.82 -12.76 -4.70
CA ALA A 164 9.25 -13.63 -5.73
C ALA A 164 8.33 -14.73 -5.15
N MET A 165 8.42 -15.01 -3.85
CA MET A 165 7.55 -15.94 -3.14
C MET A 165 6.34 -15.21 -2.55
N MET A 166 5.20 -15.90 -2.48
CA MET A 166 3.97 -15.37 -1.90
C MET A 166 3.44 -16.32 -0.82
N ASP A 167 3.13 -15.77 0.34
CA ASP A 167 2.54 -16.49 1.48
C ASP A 167 1.06 -16.11 1.61
N GLU A 168 0.24 -17.09 1.99
CA GLU A 168 -1.12 -16.82 2.46
C GLU A 168 -1.07 -16.11 3.80
N ILE A 169 -1.90 -15.07 3.95
CA ILE A 169 -2.01 -14.33 5.21
C ILE A 169 -3.39 -14.54 5.82
N ALA A 170 -3.47 -14.51 7.16
CA ALA A 170 -4.74 -14.64 7.88
C ALA A 170 -5.77 -13.55 7.53
N LEU A 171 -5.33 -12.44 6.94
CA LEU A 171 -6.20 -11.38 6.42
C LEU A 171 -6.91 -11.75 5.11
N GLY A 172 -6.53 -12.86 4.46
CA GLY A 172 -7.02 -13.28 3.14
C GLY A 172 -6.09 -12.86 2.00
N GLY A 173 -6.12 -13.66 0.92
CA GLY A 173 -5.21 -13.52 -0.22
C GLY A 173 -3.76 -13.89 0.10
N LYS A 174 -2.88 -13.58 -0.85
CA LYS A 174 -1.44 -13.84 -0.77
C LYS A 174 -0.64 -12.55 -0.83
N VAL A 175 0.39 -12.46 0.00
CA VAL A 175 1.33 -11.33 0.06
C VAL A 175 2.75 -11.87 -0.06
N MET A 176 3.66 -11.09 -0.64
CA MET A 176 5.06 -11.54 -0.76
C MET A 176 5.64 -11.90 0.60
N THR A 177 6.36 -13.03 0.64
CA THR A 177 6.88 -13.63 1.88
C THR A 177 7.64 -12.62 2.73
N TYR A 178 8.43 -11.73 2.12
CA TYR A 178 9.15 -10.68 2.85
C TYR A 178 8.23 -9.76 3.67
N TYR A 179 7.15 -9.27 3.06
CA TYR A 179 6.18 -8.39 3.73
C TYR A 179 5.28 -9.17 4.70
N ALA A 180 4.90 -10.40 4.35
CA ALA A 180 4.10 -11.26 5.21
C ALA A 180 4.83 -11.57 6.53
N GLN A 181 6.12 -11.93 6.48
CA GLN A 181 6.93 -12.16 7.67
C GLN A 181 7.15 -10.88 8.48
N GLY A 182 7.46 -9.75 7.82
CA GLY A 182 7.56 -8.46 8.50
C GLY A 182 6.26 -8.08 9.23
N TYR A 183 5.12 -8.39 8.63
CA TYR A 183 3.80 -8.16 9.22
C TYR A 183 3.60 -9.03 10.46
N GLN A 184 3.89 -10.33 10.37
CA GLN A 184 3.80 -11.24 11.53
C GLN A 184 4.72 -10.80 12.67
N SER A 185 5.96 -10.39 12.37
CA SER A 185 6.87 -9.87 13.38
C SER A 185 6.29 -8.64 14.08
N VAL A 186 5.68 -7.70 13.35
CA VAL A 186 5.04 -6.50 13.93
C VAL A 186 3.85 -6.86 14.80
N ILE A 187 2.94 -7.73 14.32
CA ILE A 187 1.76 -8.14 15.09
C ILE A 187 2.15 -8.86 16.39
N ASN A 188 3.16 -9.73 16.33
CA ASN A 188 3.67 -10.47 17.48
C ASN A 188 4.44 -9.57 18.48
N ASN A 189 4.73 -8.32 18.13
CA ASN A 189 5.41 -7.36 18.99
C ASN A 189 4.44 -6.30 19.55
N ASN A 190 3.31 -6.77 20.09
CA ASN A 190 2.30 -5.97 20.80
C ASN A 190 1.72 -4.79 20.02
N PHE A 191 1.69 -4.87 18.68
CA PHE A 191 1.13 -3.81 17.83
C PHE A 191 -0.32 -3.49 18.20
N ASN A 192 -1.17 -4.53 18.33
CA ASN A 192 -2.58 -4.37 18.66
C ASN A 192 -2.79 -3.72 20.02
N GLU A 193 -2.00 -4.09 21.02
CA GLU A 193 -2.08 -3.51 22.37
C GLU A 193 -1.72 -2.02 22.34
N LYS A 194 -0.62 -1.65 21.67
CA LYS A 194 -0.19 -0.24 21.57
C LYS A 194 -1.21 0.62 20.83
N LEU A 195 -1.80 0.10 19.76
CA LEU A 195 -2.82 0.81 19.02
C LEU A 195 -4.14 0.89 19.81
N ALA A 196 -4.55 -0.19 20.47
CA ALA A 196 -5.74 -0.19 21.33
C ALA A 196 -5.62 0.82 22.48
N ASN A 197 -4.46 0.90 23.13
CA ASN A 197 -4.18 1.90 24.16
C ASN A 197 -4.27 3.34 23.63
N ALA A 198 -3.86 3.57 22.37
CA ALA A 198 -4.02 4.88 21.74
C ALA A 198 -5.50 5.18 21.41
N ILE A 199 -6.24 4.18 20.93
CA ILE A 199 -7.68 4.30 20.63
C ILE A 199 -8.48 4.57 21.89
N GLU A 200 -8.18 3.92 23.01
CA GLU A 200 -8.85 4.15 24.30
C GLU A 200 -8.65 5.60 24.78
N LYS A 201 -7.45 6.16 24.59
CA LYS A 201 -7.15 7.55 24.95
C LYS A 201 -7.77 8.56 23.99
N PHE A 202 -7.97 8.19 22.72
CA PHE A 202 -8.46 9.07 21.66
C PHE A 202 -9.57 8.36 20.85
N PRO A 203 -10.74 8.10 21.46
CA PRO A 203 -11.80 7.27 20.87
C PRO A 203 -12.43 7.88 19.61
N ASP A 204 -12.44 9.22 19.51
CA ASP A 204 -13.05 9.94 18.38
C ASP A 204 -12.08 10.14 17.20
N PHE A 205 -10.81 9.74 17.34
CA PHE A 205 -9.78 10.04 16.34
C PHE A 205 -9.73 8.96 15.26
N GLU A 206 -9.52 9.34 14.00
CA GLU A 206 -9.32 8.39 12.91
C GLU A 206 -7.91 7.78 12.95
N ILE A 207 -7.72 6.64 12.32
CA ILE A 207 -6.41 5.98 12.25
C ILE A 207 -5.77 6.23 10.89
N LEU A 208 -4.60 6.87 10.89
CA LEU A 208 -3.83 7.17 9.70
C LEU A 208 -2.56 6.32 9.65
N LEU A 209 -2.43 5.47 8.64
CA LEU A 209 -1.21 4.71 8.38
C LEU A 209 -0.41 5.35 7.24
N THR A 210 0.90 5.43 7.42
CA THR A 210 1.80 5.99 6.41
C THR A 210 3.17 5.34 6.41
N GLY A 211 3.88 5.46 5.29
CA GLY A 211 5.24 5.00 5.12
C GLY A 211 5.75 5.26 3.72
N HIS A 212 7.06 5.21 3.56
CA HIS A 212 7.75 5.34 2.27
C HIS A 212 8.37 4.00 1.87
N SER A 213 8.34 3.66 0.58
CA SER A 213 9.01 2.46 0.05
C SER A 213 8.58 1.19 0.81
N LEU A 214 9.51 0.44 1.43
CA LEU A 214 9.20 -0.69 2.31
C LEU A 214 8.22 -0.32 3.44
N GLY A 215 8.39 0.85 4.07
CA GLY A 215 7.46 1.32 5.08
C GLY A 215 6.05 1.51 4.52
N GLY A 216 5.93 1.90 3.25
CA GLY A 216 4.64 2.00 2.55
C GLY A 216 4.00 0.63 2.27
N ALA A 217 4.80 -0.37 1.87
CA ALA A 217 4.35 -1.76 1.75
C ALA A 217 3.78 -2.27 3.08
N MET A 218 4.52 -2.05 4.16
CA MET A 218 4.16 -2.50 5.50
C MET A 218 2.95 -1.74 6.06
N ALA A 219 2.85 -0.43 5.82
CA ALA A 219 1.65 0.34 6.15
C ALA A 219 0.42 -0.16 5.39
N THR A 220 0.57 -0.65 4.16
CA THR A 220 -0.53 -1.18 3.35
C THR A 220 -1.11 -2.45 3.97
N ILE A 221 -0.29 -3.46 4.30
CA ILE A 221 -0.78 -4.68 4.97
C ILE A 221 -1.34 -4.38 6.37
N LEU A 222 -0.67 -3.51 7.14
CA LEU A 222 -1.15 -3.10 8.46
C LEU A 222 -2.49 -2.36 8.39
N SER A 223 -2.76 -1.57 7.35
CA SER A 223 -4.02 -0.83 7.24
C SER A 223 -5.23 -1.76 7.10
N LEU A 224 -5.10 -2.85 6.32
CA LEU A 224 -6.13 -3.89 6.24
C LEU A 224 -6.32 -4.59 7.59
N HIS A 225 -5.22 -4.94 8.26
CA HIS A 225 -5.29 -5.54 9.60
C HIS A 225 -6.02 -4.64 10.60
N VAL A 226 -5.68 -3.35 10.63
CA VAL A 226 -6.30 -2.37 11.52
C VAL A 226 -7.79 -2.21 11.20
N ALA A 227 -8.15 -2.08 9.93
CA ALA A 227 -9.55 -1.95 9.52
C ALA A 227 -10.40 -3.16 9.94
N ARG A 228 -9.85 -4.38 9.85
CA ARG A 228 -10.54 -5.60 10.28
C ARG A 228 -10.55 -5.78 11.81
N SER A 229 -9.49 -5.37 12.50
CA SER A 229 -9.37 -5.51 13.96
C SER A 229 -10.17 -4.45 14.72
N PHE A 230 -10.36 -3.28 14.11
CA PHE A 230 -11.06 -2.13 14.71
C PHE A 230 -12.12 -1.60 13.73
N PRO A 231 -13.18 -2.38 13.43
CA PRO A 231 -14.16 -2.05 12.39
C PRO A 231 -14.95 -0.76 12.65
N ASN A 232 -14.98 -0.27 13.89
CA ASN A 232 -15.63 0.98 14.27
C ASN A 232 -14.75 2.22 14.05
N LYS A 233 -13.51 2.06 13.58
CA LYS A 233 -12.57 3.16 13.35
C LYS A 233 -12.46 3.46 11.87
N HIS A 234 -12.50 4.74 11.52
CA HIS A 234 -12.15 5.18 10.18
C HIS A 234 -10.64 5.00 9.96
N VAL A 235 -10.26 4.29 8.89
CA VAL A 235 -8.87 3.95 8.58
C VAL A 235 -8.45 4.57 7.26
N LYS A 236 -7.45 5.44 7.33
CA LYS A 236 -6.82 6.12 6.20
C LYS A 236 -5.41 5.60 5.99
N LEU A 237 -5.08 5.26 4.76
CA LEU A 237 -3.74 4.88 4.32
C LEU A 237 -3.22 5.94 3.35
N CYS A 238 -2.02 6.45 3.63
CA CYS A 238 -1.31 7.32 2.69
C CYS A 238 0.16 6.93 2.60
N THR A 239 0.57 6.35 1.47
CA THR A 239 1.93 5.86 1.26
C THR A 239 2.66 6.62 0.17
N TRP A 240 3.99 6.70 0.28
CA TRP A 240 4.86 7.27 -0.74
C TRP A 240 5.69 6.17 -1.37
N SER A 241 5.61 6.05 -2.69
CA SER A 241 6.42 5.09 -3.46
C SER A 241 6.32 3.65 -2.97
N ALA A 242 5.15 3.23 -2.47
CA ALA A 242 4.96 1.86 -2.02
C ALA A 242 4.91 0.89 -3.21
N PRO A 243 5.63 -0.25 -3.15
CA PRO A 243 5.54 -1.29 -4.16
C PRO A 243 4.19 -2.01 -4.11
N ARG A 244 3.92 -2.84 -5.12
CA ARG A 244 2.86 -3.85 -5.05
C ARG A 244 3.30 -4.95 -4.06
N ILE A 245 2.35 -5.49 -3.30
CA ILE A 245 2.69 -6.43 -2.21
C ILE A 245 1.90 -7.73 -2.23
N GLY A 246 0.72 -7.77 -2.83
CA GLY A 246 -0.17 -8.92 -2.76
C GLY A 246 -0.90 -9.20 -4.06
N ASP A 247 -1.64 -10.31 -4.06
CA ASP A 247 -2.46 -10.76 -5.17
C ASP A 247 -3.78 -9.99 -5.28
N VAL A 248 -4.59 -10.38 -6.27
CA VAL A 248 -5.89 -9.76 -6.54
C VAL A 248 -6.83 -9.89 -5.35
N GLU A 249 -6.80 -11.02 -4.64
CA GLU A 249 -7.66 -11.25 -3.48
C GLU A 249 -7.30 -10.32 -2.32
N PHE A 250 -6.01 -10.18 -2.01
CA PHE A 250 -5.54 -9.20 -1.03
C PHE A 250 -5.95 -7.77 -1.43
N ALA A 251 -5.81 -7.41 -2.71
CA ALA A 251 -6.16 -6.09 -3.20
C ALA A 251 -7.68 -5.80 -3.09
N LYS A 252 -8.54 -6.79 -3.34
CA LYS A 252 -10.00 -6.68 -3.15
C LYS A 252 -10.33 -6.44 -1.68
N LEU A 253 -9.82 -7.29 -0.79
CA LEU A 253 -10.03 -7.17 0.65
C LEU A 253 -9.54 -5.82 1.18
N HIS A 254 -8.40 -5.33 0.69
CA HIS A 254 -7.89 -3.99 1.01
C HIS A 254 -8.88 -2.90 0.60
N MET A 255 -9.36 -2.94 -0.65
CA MET A 255 -10.32 -1.96 -1.18
C MET A 255 -11.69 -1.98 -0.47
N GLU A 256 -12.12 -3.15 0.03
CA GLU A 256 -13.41 -3.30 0.73
C GLU A 256 -13.36 -2.83 2.18
N ASN A 257 -12.21 -2.93 2.85
CA ASN A 257 -12.11 -2.68 4.29
C ASN A 257 -11.44 -1.34 4.63
N VAL A 258 -10.51 -0.86 3.79
CA VAL A 258 -9.78 0.40 4.06
C VAL A 258 -10.51 1.57 3.44
N HIS A 259 -11.10 2.41 4.30
CA HIS A 259 -11.98 3.52 3.92
C HIS A 259 -11.34 4.52 2.95
N GLU A 260 -10.09 4.91 3.20
CA GLU A 260 -9.33 5.80 2.33
C GLU A 260 -7.93 5.25 2.08
N SER A 261 -7.53 5.12 0.81
CA SER A 261 -6.22 4.57 0.44
C SER A 261 -5.59 5.36 -0.70
N TYR A 262 -4.49 6.04 -0.41
CA TYR A 262 -3.72 6.81 -1.38
C TYR A 262 -2.30 6.29 -1.46
N ARG A 263 -1.84 6.08 -2.70
CA ARG A 263 -0.46 5.71 -3.01
C ARG A 263 0.13 6.77 -3.91
N VAL A 264 0.92 7.66 -3.32
CA VAL A 264 1.60 8.74 -4.03
C VAL A 264 2.81 8.16 -4.73
N VAL A 265 2.89 8.39 -6.03
CA VAL A 265 3.98 7.91 -6.89
C VAL A 265 4.70 9.10 -7.48
N ARG A 266 6.02 9.11 -7.40
CA ARG A 266 6.86 10.07 -8.12
C ARG A 266 7.09 9.55 -9.53
N ASP A 267 6.97 10.43 -10.52
CA ASP A 267 7.30 10.08 -11.89
C ASP A 267 8.77 9.61 -12.02
N GLY A 268 8.99 8.54 -12.78
CA GLY A 268 10.28 7.86 -12.93
C GLY A 268 10.71 6.97 -11.77
N ASP A 269 9.92 6.85 -10.70
CA ASP A 269 10.18 5.88 -9.62
C ASP A 269 9.69 4.48 -10.02
N PHE A 270 10.61 3.51 -10.07
CA PHE A 270 10.30 2.13 -10.45
C PHE A 270 9.70 1.30 -9.30
N VAL A 271 9.84 1.73 -8.04
CA VAL A 271 9.41 0.94 -6.87
C VAL A 271 7.90 0.65 -6.92
N PRO A 272 7.01 1.63 -7.21
CA PRO A 272 5.58 1.38 -7.36
C PRO A 272 5.18 0.44 -8.49
N ASP A 273 6.09 0.25 -9.45
CA ASP A 273 5.96 -0.70 -10.55
C ASP A 273 6.55 -2.08 -10.24
N SER A 274 7.13 -2.25 -9.05
CA SER A 274 7.65 -3.52 -8.56
C SER A 274 6.66 -4.23 -7.61
N PRO A 275 6.59 -5.56 -7.65
CA PRO A 275 7.00 -6.37 -8.79
C PRO A 275 6.14 -6.05 -10.01
N MET A 276 6.73 -6.30 -11.18
CA MET A 276 6.03 -6.18 -12.44
C MET A 276 4.84 -7.15 -12.44
N ARG A 277 3.75 -6.75 -13.08
CA ARG A 277 2.65 -7.67 -13.34
C ARG A 277 3.20 -8.82 -14.18
N VAL A 278 3.12 -10.04 -13.66
CA VAL A 278 3.24 -11.23 -14.52
C VAL A 278 2.06 -11.16 -15.47
N SER A 279 2.28 -11.34 -16.79
CA SER A 279 1.16 -11.33 -17.73
C SER A 279 0.17 -12.39 -17.27
N GLN A 280 -1.04 -11.96 -16.91
CA GLN A 280 -2.14 -12.87 -16.66
C GLN A 280 -2.38 -13.60 -17.99
N ASN A 281 -1.91 -14.85 -18.04
CA ASN A 281 -2.16 -15.77 -19.15
C ASN A 281 -3.62 -16.21 -19.10
#